data_AF-A0A1G7RI07-F1
#
_entry.id   AF-A0A1G7RI07-F1
#
_cell.length_a   1.000
_cell.length_b   1.000
_cell.length_c   1.000
_cell.angle_alpha   90.00
_cell.angle_beta   90.00
_cell.angle_gamma   90.00
#
_symmetry.space_group_name_H-M   'P 1'
#
loop_
_entity.id
_entity.type
_entity.pdbx_description
1 polymer ?
#
loop_
_entity_poly.entity_id
_entity_poly.type
_entity_poly.pdbx_seq_one_letter_code
_entity_poly.pdbx_strand_id
1 'polypeptide(L)'
;MKKTCLALGLLIALLSACTKKENNTETIPTPSGLTADAVPKGSPIGDVVGKVTVGYQGWFTAPGDGSAVDRWTHQNLEMWPDTREYAVTYQTPFPALGNGQPAKMFSSYDQSTVDVHFRWMQENGIDCAALQRFTGELSDPPFKSQRDGMARKVRAAAEATGRKFYVMYDISGDAEMQSRLKTDWINTIKGSLDLLSSPAYAKQNGKPVVCIFGMGYKGAKEPGGGDSAACIDVINWFKSQGCYVIGSVPMDWRTPNVFSRTNFMKVYESFNMLAPWAVAAQVVASYQPWIQGDYDYCESHGIDYQPIAYPGFSFHNTNAGSPLNEIPRNHGDFMWAQVAVMKKVGVKSLYIAMFDEVNEGTAIFKVAENASQSPAGTTFVNLDQDGVAVSSDFYLRLVHDAGRMIKGEIPYQATHPTPHIIGGKGPLADGTYRIINRNSNLALDAKGQGTVNQTPVQQWPYSGGSNQQWAITSLGGDHYRIIGVQSGKALDIAGQSLDDGAKVQLYDYNSGANQQWIISPTAGGYYTIQCVQSGKVIEVPALSTTSGTLIEQYGLNNGTNQQWIISAP
;
A
#
# COMPACT_ATOMS: atom_id res chain seq x y z
N MET A 1 -9.01 30.79 24.08
CA MET A 1 -8.40 30.59 22.74
C MET A 1 -7.65 29.27 22.73
N LYS A 2 -8.26 28.20 22.19
CA LYS A 2 -7.61 27.04 21.58
C LYS A 2 -8.73 26.36 20.78
N LYS A 3 -8.71 26.56 19.46
CA LYS A 3 -9.62 25.93 18.50
C LYS A 3 -9.09 24.51 18.26
N THR A 4 -9.75 23.49 18.79
CA THR A 4 -9.54 22.10 18.41
C THR A 4 -10.39 21.85 17.17
N CYS A 5 -9.75 21.57 16.04
CA CYS A 5 -10.40 21.26 14.77
C CYS A 5 -11.27 20.00 14.92
N LEU A 6 -12.57 20.17 14.65
CA LEU A 6 -13.53 19.09 14.47
C LEU A 6 -13.16 18.33 13.18
N ALA A 7 -12.58 17.14 13.33
CA ALA A 7 -12.67 16.06 12.35
C ALA A 7 -13.51 14.88 12.89
N LEU A 8 -14.17 15.09 14.03
CA LEU A 8 -14.76 14.02 14.83
C LEU A 8 -16.27 14.22 14.95
N GLY A 9 -17.02 13.26 14.43
CA GLY A 9 -18.43 13.10 14.76
C GLY A 9 -19.29 12.75 13.58
N LEU A 10 -19.03 11.62 12.91
CA LEU A 10 -20.08 11.03 12.10
C LEU A 10 -19.94 9.52 11.83
N LEU A 11 -19.69 8.72 12.86
CA LEU A 11 -19.96 7.28 12.78
C LEU A 11 -20.18 6.70 14.19
N ILE A 12 -21.30 7.07 14.84
CA ILE A 12 -21.81 6.36 16.03
C ILE A 12 -23.31 6.15 15.86
N ALA A 13 -23.70 4.90 15.57
CA ALA A 13 -24.98 4.23 15.84
C ALA A 13 -24.93 2.88 15.10
N LEU A 14 -25.05 1.68 15.67
CA LEU A 14 -25.67 1.22 16.90
C LEU A 14 -25.02 -0.13 17.31
N LEU A 15 -24.66 -0.27 18.59
CA LEU A 15 -24.64 -1.57 19.27
C LEU A 15 -25.90 -1.68 20.11
N SER A 16 -26.64 -2.78 19.91
CA SER A 16 -27.55 -3.48 20.86
C SER A 16 -28.95 -3.71 20.29
N ALA A 17 -29.25 -4.97 19.91
CA ALA A 17 -30.33 -5.76 20.51
C ALA A 17 -30.38 -7.22 19.97
N CYS A 18 -30.23 -8.15 20.91
CA CYS A 18 -30.96 -9.42 21.08
C CYS A 18 -30.71 -10.68 20.21
N THR A 19 -30.12 -11.65 20.92
CA THR A 19 -30.53 -13.07 21.12
C THR A 19 -30.48 -14.07 19.98
N LYS A 20 -29.63 -15.08 20.20
CA LYS A 20 -29.64 -16.47 19.71
C LYS A 20 -31.02 -16.95 19.18
N LYS A 21 -31.03 -17.43 17.94
CA LYS A 21 -31.85 -18.57 17.51
C LYS A 21 -31.15 -19.35 16.40
N GLU A 22 -31.36 -20.66 16.46
CA GLU A 22 -30.62 -21.72 15.78
C GLU A 22 -30.90 -21.84 14.27
N ASN A 23 -29.98 -22.55 13.61
CA ASN A 23 -29.91 -22.91 12.19
C ASN A 23 -31.22 -23.44 11.61
N ASN A 24 -31.50 -23.08 10.35
CA ASN A 24 -32.15 -23.97 9.39
C ASN A 24 -31.50 -23.81 8.01
N THR A 25 -31.09 -24.94 7.46
CA THR A 25 -30.54 -25.11 6.11
C THR A 25 -31.66 -25.10 5.07
N GLU A 26 -31.64 -24.16 4.13
CA GLU A 26 -32.39 -24.28 2.88
C GLU A 26 -31.51 -23.95 1.66
N THR A 27 -31.70 -24.75 0.63
CA THR A 27 -30.94 -24.80 -0.63
C THR A 27 -31.24 -23.62 -1.57
N ILE A 28 -30.19 -23.05 -2.14
CA ILE A 28 -30.21 -21.91 -3.08
C ILE A 28 -30.78 -22.34 -4.45
N PRO A 29 -31.76 -21.62 -5.04
CA PRO A 29 -32.25 -21.91 -6.39
C PRO A 29 -31.27 -21.42 -7.46
N THR A 30 -31.13 -22.21 -8.53
CA THR A 30 -30.29 -21.93 -9.70
C THR A 30 -31.00 -20.95 -10.65
N PRO A 31 -30.41 -19.79 -11.02
CA PRO A 31 -31.03 -18.90 -11.99
C PRO A 31 -30.64 -19.33 -13.42
N SER A 32 -31.60 -19.85 -14.17
CA SER A 32 -31.51 -19.97 -15.64
C SER A 32 -32.32 -18.86 -16.29
N GLY A 33 -31.69 -18.08 -17.17
CA GLY A 33 -32.37 -17.33 -18.22
C GLY A 33 -32.26 -15.81 -18.11
N LEU A 34 -31.20 -15.24 -18.70
CA LEU A 34 -31.20 -13.87 -19.22
C LEU A 34 -30.33 -13.83 -20.49
N THR A 35 -30.93 -13.51 -21.64
CA THR A 35 -30.20 -13.00 -22.81
C THR A 35 -30.79 -11.67 -23.27
N ALA A 36 -29.92 -10.66 -23.17
CA ALA A 36 -29.72 -9.42 -23.94
C ALA A 36 -30.90 -8.64 -24.54
N ASP A 37 -31.00 -7.38 -24.11
CA ASP A 37 -30.96 -6.21 -25.01
C ASP A 37 -29.96 -5.17 -24.45
N ALA A 38 -29.23 -4.48 -25.33
CA ALA A 38 -28.02 -3.72 -24.98
C ALA A 38 -28.32 -2.38 -24.26
N VAL A 39 -27.89 -2.29 -23.00
CA VAL A 39 -27.75 -1.06 -22.20
C VAL A 39 -26.66 -0.16 -22.81
N PRO A 40 -26.76 1.19 -22.76
CA PRO A 40 -25.67 2.07 -23.18
C PRO A 40 -24.38 1.67 -22.46
N LYS A 41 -23.34 1.30 -23.22
CA LYS A 41 -22.04 0.94 -22.64
C LYS A 41 -21.54 2.11 -21.79
N GLY A 42 -21.30 1.87 -20.49
CA GLY A 42 -20.52 2.78 -19.63
C GLY A 42 -19.20 3.21 -20.28
N SER A 43 -18.53 4.20 -19.69
CA SER A 43 -17.35 4.81 -20.31
C SER A 43 -16.31 3.75 -20.77
N PRO A 44 -15.58 4.00 -21.86
CA PRO A 44 -14.49 3.12 -22.26
C PRO A 44 -13.43 3.04 -21.15
N ILE A 45 -12.65 1.95 -21.15
CA ILE A 45 -11.47 1.82 -20.29
C ILE A 45 -10.58 3.05 -20.49
N GLY A 46 -10.17 3.68 -19.38
CA GLY A 46 -9.37 4.89 -19.34
C GLY A 46 -8.40 4.88 -18.16
N ASP A 47 -8.06 6.05 -17.62
CA ASP A 47 -7.13 6.14 -16.49
C ASP A 47 -7.78 5.80 -15.13
N VAL A 48 -9.13 5.70 -15.07
CA VAL A 48 -9.87 5.30 -13.85
C VAL A 48 -10.92 4.22 -14.12
N VAL A 49 -11.61 4.25 -15.26
CA VAL A 49 -12.54 3.17 -15.63
C VAL A 49 -11.75 1.95 -16.09
N GLY A 50 -12.04 0.78 -15.53
CA GLY A 50 -11.27 -0.44 -15.81
C GLY A 50 -9.98 -0.58 -14.99
N LYS A 51 -9.80 0.26 -13.97
CA LYS A 51 -8.53 0.42 -13.23
C LYS A 51 -8.70 0.13 -11.74
N VAL A 52 -7.57 -0.16 -11.09
CA VAL A 52 -7.43 -0.20 -9.64
C VAL A 52 -6.88 1.15 -9.17
N THR A 53 -7.71 1.88 -8.45
CA THR A 53 -7.36 3.15 -7.82
C THR A 53 -7.20 2.94 -6.31
N VAL A 54 -6.22 3.60 -5.70
CA VAL A 54 -6.07 3.67 -4.24
C VAL A 54 -6.28 5.09 -3.75
N GLY A 55 -6.89 5.27 -2.58
CA GLY A 55 -6.79 6.55 -1.87
C GLY A 55 -5.40 6.76 -1.30
N TYR A 56 -4.86 7.97 -1.43
CA TYR A 56 -3.51 8.31 -1.00
C TYR A 56 -3.48 9.66 -0.28
N GLN A 57 -3.13 9.67 1.00
CA GLN A 57 -3.24 10.86 1.85
C GLN A 57 -1.96 11.68 1.88
N GLY A 58 -0.82 11.00 2.03
CA GLY A 58 0.49 11.63 2.09
C GLY A 58 0.62 12.67 3.20
N TRP A 59 -0.03 12.44 4.35
CA TRP A 59 -0.17 13.45 5.40
C TRP A 59 0.79 13.32 6.59
N PHE A 60 1.56 12.24 6.71
CA PHE A 60 2.53 12.10 7.80
C PHE A 60 3.68 13.08 7.62
N THR A 61 3.93 13.92 8.62
CA THR A 61 5.11 14.79 8.69
C THR A 61 5.92 14.47 9.93
N ALA A 62 7.18 14.89 9.97
CA ALA A 62 8.09 14.72 11.10
C ALA A 62 8.93 15.98 11.33
N PRO A 63 9.45 16.20 12.55
CA PRO A 63 10.45 17.24 12.78
C PRO A 63 11.69 17.03 11.90
N GLY A 64 12.14 18.06 11.20
CA GLY A 64 13.32 18.04 10.33
C GLY A 64 13.10 17.41 8.96
N ASP A 65 11.86 17.12 8.55
CA ASP A 65 11.54 16.53 7.24
C ASP A 65 11.49 17.55 6.08
N GLY A 66 11.69 18.83 6.37
CA GLY A 66 11.65 19.92 5.40
C GLY A 66 10.24 20.33 4.95
N SER A 67 9.18 19.75 5.53
CA SER A 67 7.82 20.26 5.39
C SER A 67 7.66 21.56 6.18
N ALA A 68 6.74 22.42 5.74
CA ALA A 68 6.41 23.63 6.48
C ALA A 68 5.72 23.35 7.84
N VAL A 69 5.25 22.12 8.05
CA VAL A 69 4.58 21.70 9.29
C VAL A 69 5.60 21.33 10.37
N ASP A 70 6.75 20.75 9.98
CA ASP A 70 7.94 20.52 10.83
C ASP A 70 7.64 19.92 12.22
N ARG A 71 6.68 19.00 12.26
CA ARG A 71 6.28 18.26 13.46
C ARG A 71 5.59 16.98 13.08
N TRP A 72 5.44 16.08 14.04
CA TRP A 72 4.59 14.92 13.87
C TRP A 72 3.11 15.31 13.70
N THR A 73 2.50 14.76 12.65
CA THR A 73 1.04 14.79 12.41
C THR A 73 0.51 13.36 12.33
N HIS A 74 -0.77 13.17 12.65
CA HIS A 74 -1.47 11.87 12.56
C HIS A 74 -0.81 10.73 13.37
N GLN A 75 -0.48 10.98 14.64
CA GLN A 75 0.14 9.97 15.52
C GLN A 75 -0.86 9.04 16.23
N ASN A 76 -2.16 9.22 16.02
CA ASN A 76 -3.22 8.30 16.46
C ASN A 76 -3.28 7.11 15.50
N LEU A 77 -2.32 6.19 15.66
CA LEU A 77 -2.11 5.07 14.75
C LEU A 77 -2.82 3.81 15.26
N GLU A 78 -3.49 3.10 14.36
CA GLU A 78 -3.99 1.74 14.63
C GLU A 78 -2.97 0.70 14.17
N MET A 79 -2.20 1.01 13.13
CA MET A 79 -1.19 0.13 12.55
C MET A 79 0.18 0.80 12.56
N TRP A 80 1.23 0.01 12.76
CA TRP A 80 2.59 0.51 12.71
C TRP A 80 3.19 0.31 11.32
N PRO A 81 3.71 1.35 10.64
CA PRO A 81 4.31 1.17 9.32
C PRO A 81 5.62 0.36 9.35
N ASP A 82 5.80 -0.52 8.37
CA ASP A 82 7.05 -1.23 8.15
C ASP A 82 8.02 -0.30 7.39
N THR A 83 9.10 0.11 8.03
CA THR A 83 10.04 1.09 7.47
C THR A 83 11.29 0.49 6.83
N ARG A 84 11.36 -0.84 6.66
CA ARG A 84 12.57 -1.54 6.17
C ARG A 84 13.07 -1.08 4.80
N GLU A 85 12.18 -0.59 3.94
CA GLU A 85 12.52 -0.13 2.57
C GLU A 85 12.68 1.38 2.42
N TYR A 86 12.49 2.15 3.49
CA TYR A 86 12.56 3.61 3.42
C TYR A 86 14.00 4.07 3.58
N ALA A 87 14.47 4.88 2.64
CA ALA A 87 15.82 5.45 2.67
C ALA A 87 16.03 6.41 3.85
N VAL A 88 14.96 7.10 4.26
CA VAL A 88 14.98 8.09 5.34
C VAL A 88 13.86 7.76 6.33
N THR A 89 14.20 7.76 7.61
CA THR A 89 13.25 7.55 8.71
C THR A 89 13.56 8.52 9.85
N TYR A 90 12.53 8.87 10.61
CA TYR A 90 12.53 9.87 11.66
C TYR A 90 12.18 9.24 12.99
N GLN A 91 12.85 9.70 14.05
CA GLN A 91 12.61 9.21 15.40
C GLN A 91 11.24 9.66 15.91
N THR A 92 10.42 8.70 16.35
CA THR A 92 9.10 8.96 16.93
C THR A 92 9.20 9.07 18.47
N PRO A 93 8.17 9.63 19.14
CA PRO A 93 8.08 9.61 20.59
C PRO A 93 7.59 8.27 21.17
N PHE A 94 7.26 7.28 20.32
CA PHE A 94 6.84 5.97 20.78
C PHE A 94 8.02 5.22 21.46
N PRO A 95 7.73 4.30 22.40
CA PRO A 95 8.75 3.43 22.97
C PRO A 95 9.44 2.60 21.87
N ALA A 96 10.62 2.05 22.18
CA ALA A 96 11.29 1.10 21.30
C ALA A 96 10.33 -0.02 20.85
N LEU A 97 10.55 -0.55 19.66
CA LEU A 97 9.79 -1.67 19.13
C LEU A 97 9.92 -2.90 20.05
N GLY A 98 9.00 -3.85 19.94
CA GLY A 98 9.05 -5.10 20.74
C GLY A 98 10.36 -5.88 20.60
N ASN A 99 11.09 -5.70 19.50
CA ASN A 99 12.43 -6.27 19.27
C ASN A 99 13.60 -5.43 19.82
N GLY A 100 13.32 -4.33 20.52
CA GLY A 100 14.31 -3.44 21.13
C GLY A 100 14.88 -2.35 20.19
N GLN A 101 14.54 -2.34 18.90
CA GLN A 101 14.98 -1.31 17.97
C GLN A 101 14.27 0.03 18.21
N PRO A 102 14.88 1.17 17.88
CA PRO A 102 14.20 2.47 17.97
C PRO A 102 12.94 2.52 17.08
N ALA A 103 11.82 2.98 17.62
CA ALA A 103 10.59 3.17 16.87
C ALA A 103 10.71 4.40 15.94
N LYS A 104 11.00 4.14 14.67
CA LYS A 104 11.11 5.17 13.63
C LYS A 104 10.01 5.02 12.59
N MET A 105 9.53 6.15 12.06
CA MET A 105 8.55 6.24 10.98
C MET A 105 9.09 7.08 9.82
N PHE A 106 8.48 6.97 8.65
CA PHE A 106 8.77 7.83 7.51
C PHE A 106 8.03 9.18 7.64
N SER A 107 8.49 10.21 6.91
CA SER A 107 7.64 11.35 6.55
C SER A 107 7.10 11.15 5.13
N SER A 108 5.81 11.39 4.93
CA SER A 108 5.19 11.41 3.61
C SER A 108 5.77 12.50 2.72
N TYR A 109 6.34 13.55 3.34
CA TYR A 109 6.89 14.69 2.63
C TYR A 109 8.26 14.40 1.99
N ASP A 110 8.95 13.32 2.35
CA ASP A 110 10.19 12.96 1.65
C ASP A 110 9.89 12.41 0.26
N GLN A 111 10.66 12.87 -0.75
CA GLN A 111 10.50 12.33 -2.10
C GLN A 111 10.76 10.82 -2.14
N SER A 112 11.79 10.34 -1.43
CA SER A 112 12.11 8.92 -1.37
C SER A 112 11.00 8.06 -0.77
N THR A 113 10.18 8.62 0.13
CA THR A 113 8.98 7.95 0.65
C THR A 113 7.96 7.76 -0.47
N VAL A 114 7.63 8.84 -1.18
CA VAL A 114 6.65 8.79 -2.27
C VAL A 114 7.14 7.87 -3.40
N ASP A 115 8.45 7.87 -3.69
CA ASP A 115 9.05 6.98 -4.68
C ASP A 115 8.89 5.51 -4.31
N VAL A 116 9.13 5.15 -3.04
CA VAL A 116 8.90 3.78 -2.54
C VAL A 116 7.42 3.39 -2.64
N HIS A 117 6.51 4.28 -2.26
CA HIS A 117 5.07 4.02 -2.35
C HIS A 117 4.63 3.77 -3.80
N PHE A 118 5.07 4.60 -4.74
CA PHE A 118 4.72 4.46 -6.16
C PHE A 118 5.42 3.27 -6.81
N ARG A 119 6.62 2.89 -6.37
CA ARG A 119 7.25 1.61 -6.73
C ARG A 119 6.38 0.44 -6.32
N TRP A 120 5.92 0.40 -5.06
CA TRP A 120 5.02 -0.65 -4.60
C TRP A 120 3.71 -0.69 -5.41
N MET A 121 3.15 0.46 -5.77
CA MET A 121 1.97 0.52 -6.66
C MET A 121 2.26 -0.08 -8.04
N GLN A 122 3.42 0.23 -8.63
CA GLN A 122 3.84 -0.33 -9.91
C GLN A 122 4.03 -1.84 -9.84
N GLU A 123 4.75 -2.34 -8.83
CA GLU A 123 5.05 -3.76 -8.62
C GLU A 123 3.78 -4.61 -8.39
N ASN A 124 2.72 -3.99 -7.87
CA ASN A 124 1.48 -4.66 -7.50
C ASN A 124 0.29 -4.28 -8.39
N GLY A 125 0.53 -3.73 -9.58
CA GLY A 125 -0.51 -3.50 -10.59
C GLY A 125 -1.60 -2.49 -10.19
N ILE A 126 -1.33 -1.63 -9.20
CA ILE A 126 -2.18 -0.50 -8.84
C ILE A 126 -1.98 0.57 -9.91
N ASP A 127 -3.05 1.05 -10.53
CA ASP A 127 -2.97 1.91 -11.72
C ASP A 127 -2.94 3.40 -11.36
N CYS A 128 -3.68 3.80 -10.33
CA CYS A 128 -3.94 5.21 -10.05
C CYS A 128 -3.96 5.53 -8.54
N ALA A 129 -3.42 6.68 -8.16
CA ALA A 129 -3.52 7.25 -6.81
C ALA A 129 -4.48 8.45 -6.78
N ALA A 130 -5.50 8.39 -5.93
CA ALA A 130 -6.38 9.51 -5.61
C ALA A 130 -5.74 10.33 -4.48
N LEU A 131 -4.96 11.35 -4.84
CA LEU A 131 -4.26 12.20 -3.88
C LEU A 131 -5.26 13.10 -3.15
N GLN A 132 -5.43 12.87 -1.84
CA GLN A 132 -6.33 13.64 -1.01
C GLN A 132 -5.81 15.06 -0.75
N ARG A 133 -6.76 16.00 -0.74
CA ARG A 133 -6.55 17.41 -0.51
C ARG A 133 -7.70 17.95 0.34
N PHE A 134 -7.46 18.08 1.64
CA PHE A 134 -8.45 18.52 2.62
C PHE A 134 -8.70 20.02 2.52
N THR A 135 -9.92 20.44 2.19
CA THR A 135 -10.18 21.86 1.91
C THR A 135 -10.06 22.75 3.13
N GLY A 136 -10.34 22.22 4.33
CA GLY A 136 -10.14 22.94 5.59
C GLY A 136 -8.68 23.36 5.82
N GLU A 137 -7.73 22.51 5.41
CA GLU A 137 -6.30 22.75 5.54
C GLU A 137 -5.76 23.78 4.55
N LEU A 138 -6.47 24.04 3.45
CA LEU A 138 -6.02 25.00 2.43
C LEU A 138 -6.02 26.45 2.92
N SER A 139 -6.70 26.70 4.04
CA SER A 139 -6.74 28.00 4.71
C SER A 139 -5.58 28.22 5.68
N ASP A 140 -4.84 27.16 6.04
CA ASP A 140 -3.68 27.20 6.93
C ASP A 140 -2.39 27.17 6.08
N PRO A 141 -1.53 28.22 6.11
CA PRO A 141 -0.40 28.31 5.18
C PRO A 141 0.63 27.16 5.29
N PRO A 142 1.06 26.70 6.49
CA PRO A 142 1.85 25.49 6.63
C PRO A 142 1.23 24.25 5.97
N PHE A 143 -0.03 23.94 6.26
CA PHE A 143 -0.68 22.75 5.67
C PHE A 143 -0.91 22.90 4.17
N LYS A 144 -1.31 24.09 3.70
CA LYS A 144 -1.41 24.38 2.26
C LYS A 144 -0.08 24.15 1.54
N SER A 145 1.03 24.61 2.11
CA SER A 145 2.38 24.39 1.58
C SER A 145 2.72 22.90 1.53
N GLN A 146 2.40 22.15 2.59
CA GLN A 146 2.55 20.69 2.62
C GLN A 146 1.74 20.02 1.49
N ARG A 147 0.46 20.35 1.33
CA ARG A 147 -0.40 19.76 0.28
C ARG A 147 0.08 20.08 -1.13
N ASP A 148 0.59 21.30 -1.36
CA ASP A 148 1.21 21.69 -2.62
C ASP A 148 2.51 20.93 -2.89
N GLY A 149 3.34 20.75 -1.87
CA GLY A 149 4.56 19.94 -1.94
C GLY A 149 4.26 18.48 -2.24
N MET A 150 3.27 17.89 -1.56
CA MET A 150 2.84 16.52 -1.82
C MET A 150 2.35 16.33 -3.26
N ALA A 151 1.58 17.27 -3.80
CA ALA A 151 1.14 17.20 -5.19
C ALA A 151 2.30 17.20 -6.19
N ARG A 152 3.37 17.97 -5.94
CA ARG A 152 4.59 17.93 -6.77
C ARG A 152 5.32 16.57 -6.67
N LYS A 153 5.42 16.03 -5.46
CA LYS A 153 6.13 14.76 -5.20
C LYS A 153 5.40 13.56 -5.80
N VAL A 154 4.08 13.54 -5.66
CA VAL A 154 3.20 12.55 -6.30
C VAL A 154 3.28 12.64 -7.81
N ARG A 155 3.26 13.86 -8.39
CA ARG A 155 3.47 14.04 -9.83
C ARG A 155 4.77 13.39 -10.29
N ALA A 156 5.89 13.71 -9.63
CA ALA A 156 7.20 13.18 -10.00
C ALA A 156 7.26 11.64 -9.91
N ALA A 157 6.76 11.07 -8.81
CA ALA A 157 6.77 9.63 -8.60
C ALA A 157 5.83 8.88 -9.57
N ALA A 158 4.66 9.47 -9.87
CA ALA A 158 3.70 8.93 -10.83
C ALA A 158 4.29 8.92 -12.26
N GLU A 159 4.95 10.01 -12.68
CA GLU A 159 5.65 10.09 -13.96
C GLU A 159 6.77 9.05 -14.05
N ALA A 160 7.57 8.87 -12.98
CA ALA A 160 8.69 7.93 -12.96
C ALA A 160 8.25 6.45 -13.02
N THR A 161 7.08 6.13 -12.47
CA THR A 161 6.57 4.75 -12.36
C THR A 161 5.49 4.40 -13.39
N GLY A 162 5.11 5.38 -14.23
CA GLY A 162 4.01 5.25 -15.18
C GLY A 162 2.65 5.00 -14.50
N ARG A 163 2.50 5.42 -13.24
CA ARG A 163 1.22 5.38 -12.52
C ARG A 163 0.45 6.66 -12.81
N LYS A 164 -0.87 6.60 -12.66
CA LYS A 164 -1.74 7.76 -12.78
C LYS A 164 -1.99 8.38 -11.41
N PHE A 165 -2.34 9.66 -11.39
CA PHE A 165 -2.84 10.31 -10.19
C PHE A 165 -3.89 11.37 -10.51
N TYR A 166 -4.79 11.63 -9.58
CA TYR A 166 -5.72 12.76 -9.64
C TYR A 166 -5.93 13.38 -8.26
N VAL A 167 -6.48 14.59 -8.25
CA VAL A 167 -6.82 15.29 -7.00
C VAL A 167 -8.18 14.83 -6.51
N MET A 168 -8.22 14.34 -5.27
CA MET A 168 -9.45 14.12 -4.51
C MET A 168 -9.57 15.21 -3.45
N TYR A 169 -10.57 16.06 -3.58
CA TYR A 169 -10.88 17.03 -2.53
C TYR A 169 -11.72 16.38 -1.44
N ASP A 170 -11.27 16.49 -0.21
CA ASP A 170 -12.08 16.18 0.97
C ASP A 170 -12.65 17.49 1.53
N ILE A 171 -13.98 17.63 1.43
CA ILE A 171 -14.71 18.83 1.85
C ILE A 171 -15.34 18.69 3.25
N SER A 172 -14.98 17.65 4.00
CA SER A 172 -15.57 17.35 5.29
C SER A 172 -15.42 18.51 6.26
N GLY A 173 -16.54 18.94 6.84
CA GLY A 173 -16.58 20.05 7.80
C GLY A 173 -16.42 21.45 7.18
N ASP A 174 -16.28 21.59 5.86
CA ASP A 174 -16.01 22.86 5.20
C ASP A 174 -17.28 23.55 4.68
N ALA A 175 -17.69 24.63 5.36
CA ALA A 175 -18.81 25.46 4.94
C ALA A 175 -18.48 26.41 3.77
N GLU A 176 -17.21 26.66 3.50
CA GLU A 176 -16.71 27.55 2.44
C GLU A 176 -16.15 26.76 1.24
N MET A 177 -16.48 25.46 1.15
CA MET A 177 -15.91 24.55 0.15
C MET A 177 -16.04 25.08 -1.29
N GLN A 178 -17.15 25.75 -1.62
CA GLN A 178 -17.38 26.25 -2.98
C GLN A 178 -16.29 27.22 -3.44
N SER A 179 -15.99 28.24 -2.63
CA SER A 179 -15.02 29.27 -3.00
C SER A 179 -13.60 28.70 -2.96
N ARG A 180 -13.30 27.85 -1.97
CA ARG A 180 -11.98 27.24 -1.81
C ARG A 180 -11.64 26.28 -2.94
N LEU A 181 -12.54 25.39 -3.32
CA LEU A 181 -12.35 24.46 -4.44
C LEU A 181 -12.08 25.20 -5.74
N LYS A 182 -12.92 26.20 -6.07
CA LYS A 182 -12.78 26.96 -7.31
C LYS A 182 -11.46 27.73 -7.36
N THR A 183 -11.11 28.40 -6.25
CA THR A 183 -9.87 29.17 -6.13
C THR A 183 -8.64 28.28 -6.22
N ASP A 184 -8.62 27.17 -5.47
CA ASP A 184 -7.50 26.26 -5.45
C ASP A 184 -7.32 25.55 -6.81
N TRP A 185 -8.40 25.16 -7.47
CA TRP A 185 -8.33 24.53 -8.79
C TRP A 185 -7.72 25.46 -9.85
N ILE A 186 -8.17 26.72 -9.92
CA ILE A 186 -7.64 27.69 -10.89
C ILE A 186 -6.21 28.11 -10.52
N ASN A 187 -6.01 28.58 -9.29
CA ASN A 187 -4.77 29.26 -8.93
C ASN A 187 -3.65 28.28 -8.57
N THR A 188 -3.98 27.14 -7.98
CA THR A 188 -3.00 26.14 -7.54
C THR A 188 -2.91 25.00 -8.54
N ILE A 189 -3.97 24.22 -8.74
CA ILE A 189 -3.91 22.96 -9.49
C ILE A 189 -3.57 23.20 -10.97
N LYS A 190 -4.28 24.13 -11.62
CA LYS A 190 -4.01 24.56 -13.00
C LYS A 190 -2.91 25.61 -13.08
N GLY A 191 -2.85 26.49 -12.09
CA GLY A 191 -1.91 27.60 -12.04
C GLY A 191 -0.54 27.16 -11.56
N SER A 192 -0.23 27.45 -10.28
CA SER A 192 1.14 27.35 -9.77
C SER A 192 1.75 25.95 -9.78
N LEU A 193 0.94 24.89 -9.69
CA LEU A 193 1.42 23.51 -9.76
C LEU A 193 1.41 22.94 -11.18
N ASP A 194 0.59 23.52 -12.06
CA ASP A 194 0.35 23.03 -13.43
C ASP A 194 0.25 21.50 -13.50
N LEU A 195 -0.58 20.90 -12.62
CA LEU A 195 -0.64 19.43 -12.50
C LEU A 195 -1.21 18.80 -13.77
N LEU A 196 -2.12 19.50 -14.45
CA LEU A 196 -2.83 18.96 -15.62
C LEU A 196 -1.94 18.79 -16.86
N SER A 197 -0.75 19.43 -16.88
CA SER A 197 0.24 19.22 -17.94
C SER A 197 0.99 17.89 -17.79
N SER A 198 0.96 17.28 -16.60
CA SER A 198 1.61 15.99 -16.38
C SER A 198 0.96 14.90 -17.24
N PRO A 199 1.75 14.06 -17.95
CA PRO A 199 1.21 12.89 -18.66
C PRO A 199 0.64 11.83 -17.68
N ALA A 200 1.06 11.89 -16.41
CA ALA A 200 0.57 11.04 -15.34
C ALA A 200 -0.74 11.54 -14.69
N TYR A 201 -1.17 12.78 -14.95
CA TYR A 201 -2.47 13.24 -14.45
C TYR A 201 -3.60 12.47 -15.13
N ALA A 202 -4.44 11.82 -14.34
CA ALA A 202 -5.45 10.89 -14.83
C ALA A 202 -6.48 11.61 -15.71
N LYS A 203 -6.78 11.00 -16.86
CA LYS A 203 -7.84 11.44 -17.77
C LYS A 203 -8.84 10.32 -18.05
N GLN A 204 -10.11 10.62 -17.90
CA GLN A 204 -11.20 9.74 -18.32
C GLN A 204 -11.99 10.41 -19.43
N ASN A 205 -12.22 9.68 -20.53
CA ASN A 205 -12.85 10.23 -21.73
C ASN A 205 -12.16 11.51 -22.24
N GLY A 206 -10.82 11.55 -22.15
CA GLY A 206 -10.00 12.71 -22.53
C GLY A 206 -10.03 13.89 -21.55
N LYS A 207 -10.81 13.81 -20.47
CA LYS A 207 -11.00 14.89 -19.50
C LYS A 207 -10.19 14.67 -18.23
N PRO A 208 -9.53 15.70 -17.64
CA PRO A 208 -8.84 15.57 -16.36
C PRO A 208 -9.82 15.13 -15.28
N VAL A 209 -9.40 14.15 -14.47
CA VAL A 209 -10.21 13.61 -13.38
C VAL A 209 -10.09 14.49 -12.14
N VAL A 210 -11.21 14.75 -11.48
CA VAL A 210 -11.28 15.32 -10.12
C VAL A 210 -12.28 14.51 -9.32
N CYS A 211 -11.94 14.21 -8.07
CA CYS A 211 -12.86 13.56 -7.14
C CYS A 211 -13.24 14.51 -6.00
N ILE A 212 -14.48 14.41 -5.52
CA ILE A 212 -14.96 15.17 -4.37
C ILE A 212 -15.58 14.21 -3.37
N PHE A 213 -15.01 14.17 -2.16
CA PHE A 213 -15.50 13.44 -1.00
C PHE A 213 -16.20 14.38 -0.02
N GLY A 214 -17.32 13.94 0.56
CA GLY A 214 -18.00 14.65 1.67
C GLY A 214 -19.31 15.35 1.30
N MET A 215 -19.81 15.19 0.07
CA MET A 215 -21.13 15.68 -0.33
C MET A 215 -22.24 14.70 0.08
N GLY A 216 -23.33 15.20 0.65
CA GLY A 216 -24.54 14.40 0.91
C GLY A 216 -24.57 13.61 2.21
N TYR A 217 -23.51 13.65 3.02
CA TYR A 217 -23.51 13.06 4.36
C TYR A 217 -24.45 13.84 5.30
N LYS A 218 -25.24 13.12 6.10
CA LYS A 218 -25.94 13.68 7.25
C LYS A 218 -24.92 14.36 8.16
N GLY A 219 -25.24 15.54 8.69
CA GLY A 219 -24.34 16.36 9.50
C GLY A 219 -23.17 17.05 8.77
N ALA A 220 -23.04 16.88 7.45
CA ALA A 220 -22.24 17.81 6.64
C ALA A 220 -22.78 19.25 6.75
N LYS A 221 -21.89 20.24 6.65
CA LYS A 221 -22.21 21.67 6.84
C LYS A 221 -23.19 22.19 5.78
N GLU A 222 -24.05 23.13 6.21
CA GLU A 222 -24.97 23.89 5.37
C GLU A 222 -24.82 25.40 5.68
N PRO A 223 -24.32 26.24 4.74
CA PRO A 223 -23.83 25.88 3.41
C PRO A 223 -22.59 24.97 3.49
N GLY A 224 -22.30 24.23 2.42
CA GLY A 224 -21.23 23.24 2.37
C GLY A 224 -21.67 21.92 1.73
N GLY A 225 -21.06 20.80 2.13
CA GLY A 225 -21.38 19.47 1.61
C GLY A 225 -22.81 18.97 1.93
N GLY A 226 -23.52 19.62 2.84
CA GLY A 226 -24.92 19.34 3.16
C GLY A 226 -25.94 20.17 2.36
N ASP A 227 -25.48 21.18 1.61
CA ASP A 227 -26.33 22.02 0.76
C ASP A 227 -26.32 21.50 -0.68
N SER A 228 -27.45 20.92 -1.12
CA SER A 228 -27.59 20.32 -2.45
C SER A 228 -27.40 21.31 -3.60
N ALA A 229 -27.83 22.58 -3.45
CA ALA A 229 -27.66 23.59 -4.48
C ALA A 229 -26.20 23.98 -4.59
N ALA A 230 -25.53 24.12 -3.44
CA ALA A 230 -24.11 24.40 -3.39
C ALA A 230 -23.26 23.30 -4.02
N CYS A 231 -23.61 22.03 -3.77
CA CYS A 231 -22.95 20.87 -4.35
C CYS A 231 -23.13 20.80 -5.88
N ILE A 232 -24.36 20.98 -6.38
CA ILE A 232 -24.64 20.99 -7.83
C ILE A 232 -23.86 22.10 -8.54
N ASP A 233 -23.79 23.30 -7.96
CA ASP A 233 -23.00 24.41 -8.50
C ASP A 233 -21.52 24.02 -8.67
N VAL A 234 -20.90 23.40 -7.66
CA VAL A 234 -19.50 22.98 -7.71
C VAL A 234 -19.28 21.91 -8.77
N ILE A 235 -20.15 20.90 -8.85
CA ILE A 235 -20.03 19.81 -9.84
C ILE A 235 -20.15 20.36 -11.27
N ASN A 236 -21.16 21.20 -11.52
CA ASN A 236 -21.35 21.85 -12.81
C ASN A 236 -20.19 22.79 -13.16
N TRP A 237 -19.62 23.47 -12.18
CA TRP A 237 -18.44 24.30 -12.38
C TRP A 237 -17.22 23.46 -12.80
N PHE A 238 -16.91 22.34 -12.13
CA PHE A 238 -15.81 21.46 -12.57
C PHE A 238 -16.05 20.88 -13.96
N LYS A 239 -17.30 20.50 -14.28
CA LYS A 239 -17.68 20.07 -15.63
C LYS A 239 -17.47 21.18 -16.67
N SER A 240 -17.76 22.44 -16.33
CA SER A 240 -17.49 23.59 -17.21
C SER A 240 -15.99 23.89 -17.37
N GLN A 241 -15.17 23.48 -16.39
CA GLN A 241 -13.70 23.45 -16.52
C GLN A 241 -13.19 22.27 -17.35
N GLY A 242 -14.07 21.45 -17.93
CA GLY A 242 -13.73 20.32 -18.78
C GLY A 242 -13.37 19.05 -18.00
N CYS A 243 -13.68 18.97 -16.70
CA CYS A 243 -13.29 17.83 -15.87
C CYS A 243 -14.25 16.65 -16.00
N TYR A 244 -13.73 15.46 -15.72
CA TYR A 244 -14.50 14.27 -15.37
C TYR A 244 -14.61 14.22 -13.84
N VAL A 245 -15.83 14.33 -13.31
CA VAL A 245 -16.07 14.55 -11.88
C VAL A 245 -16.55 13.26 -11.21
N ILE A 246 -15.77 12.75 -10.25
CA ILE A 246 -16.11 11.59 -9.43
C ILE A 246 -16.69 12.08 -8.09
N GLY A 247 -17.83 11.54 -7.69
CA GLY A 247 -18.39 11.76 -6.35
C GLY A 247 -18.05 10.59 -5.43
N SER A 248 -17.29 10.84 -4.37
CA SER A 248 -17.16 9.88 -3.26
C SER A 248 -18.24 10.17 -2.23
N VAL A 249 -19.29 9.35 -2.26
CA VAL A 249 -20.62 9.62 -1.66
C VAL A 249 -20.92 8.66 -0.51
N PRO A 250 -21.91 8.93 0.35
CA PRO A 250 -22.32 7.99 1.39
C PRO A 250 -22.65 6.59 0.83
N MET A 251 -22.31 5.51 1.53
CA MET A 251 -22.59 4.13 1.05
C MET A 251 -24.06 3.87 0.73
N ASP A 252 -24.98 4.49 1.46
CA ASP A 252 -26.42 4.36 1.32
C ASP A 252 -27.03 5.49 0.46
N TRP A 253 -26.24 6.07 -0.45
CA TRP A 253 -26.66 7.16 -1.34
C TRP A 253 -27.95 6.86 -2.10
N ARG A 254 -28.10 5.63 -2.63
CA ARG A 254 -29.25 5.19 -3.44
C ARG A 254 -30.50 4.93 -2.59
N THR A 255 -30.32 4.38 -1.40
CA THR A 255 -31.41 4.09 -0.44
C THR A 255 -31.07 4.69 0.92
N PRO A 256 -31.26 6.01 1.11
CA PRO A 256 -30.81 6.73 2.29
C PRO A 256 -31.33 6.11 3.59
N ASN A 257 -30.42 5.86 4.53
CA ASN A 257 -30.72 5.26 5.83
C ASN A 257 -29.97 5.97 6.96
N VAL A 258 -28.66 5.73 7.09
CA VAL A 258 -27.81 6.22 8.17
C VAL A 258 -27.01 7.43 7.73
N PHE A 259 -26.36 7.37 6.56
CA PHE A 259 -25.33 8.33 6.19
C PHE A 259 -25.82 9.35 5.16
N SER A 260 -26.58 8.91 4.16
CA SER A 260 -27.05 9.77 3.08
C SER A 260 -28.22 10.66 3.49
N ARG A 261 -28.23 11.89 2.97
CA ARG A 261 -29.38 12.81 2.99
C ARG A 261 -30.41 12.40 1.93
N THR A 262 -31.69 12.61 2.23
CA THR A 262 -32.80 12.18 1.34
C THR A 262 -32.99 13.08 0.12
N ASN A 263 -32.53 14.34 0.16
CA ASN A 263 -32.70 15.32 -0.90
C ASN A 263 -31.50 15.42 -1.87
N PHE A 264 -30.63 14.42 -1.92
CA PHE A 264 -29.35 14.48 -2.64
C PHE A 264 -29.27 13.70 -3.95
N MET A 265 -30.31 12.98 -4.38
CA MET A 265 -30.26 12.18 -5.62
C MET A 265 -29.86 13.00 -6.86
N LYS A 266 -30.36 14.24 -6.99
CA LYS A 266 -29.96 15.15 -8.08
C LYS A 266 -28.48 15.53 -8.05
N VAL A 267 -27.87 15.57 -6.85
CA VAL A 267 -26.44 15.79 -6.70
C VAL A 267 -25.69 14.55 -7.19
N TYR A 268 -26.11 13.36 -6.76
CA TYR A 268 -25.46 12.10 -7.14
C TYR A 268 -25.54 11.84 -8.65
N GLU A 269 -26.69 12.07 -9.27
CA GLU A 269 -26.89 11.97 -10.72
C GLU A 269 -26.09 13.00 -11.53
N SER A 270 -25.61 14.07 -10.89
CA SER A 270 -24.81 15.09 -11.55
C SER A 270 -23.34 14.73 -11.68
N PHE A 271 -22.85 13.64 -11.09
CA PHE A 271 -21.47 13.18 -11.28
C PHE A 271 -21.25 12.47 -12.62
N ASN A 272 -19.99 12.19 -12.99
CA ASN A 272 -19.66 11.27 -14.08
C ASN A 272 -19.45 9.84 -13.57
N MET A 273 -18.98 9.71 -12.33
CA MET A 273 -18.77 8.44 -11.65
C MET A 273 -19.16 8.58 -10.18
N LEU A 274 -19.72 7.50 -9.62
CA LEU A 274 -19.95 7.39 -8.18
C LEU A 274 -19.01 6.34 -7.58
N ALA A 275 -18.38 6.72 -6.47
CA ALA A 275 -17.55 5.87 -5.64
C ALA A 275 -18.08 5.86 -4.19
N PRO A 276 -19.07 5.02 -3.84
CA PRO A 276 -19.66 5.06 -2.51
C PRO A 276 -18.66 4.64 -1.42
N TRP A 277 -18.52 5.47 -0.38
CA TRP A 277 -17.63 5.22 0.74
C TRP A 277 -18.17 4.12 1.64
N ALA A 278 -17.66 2.90 1.44
CA ALA A 278 -18.13 1.67 2.06
C ALA A 278 -17.27 1.18 3.25
N VAL A 279 -16.32 1.98 3.74
CA VAL A 279 -15.55 1.60 4.93
C VAL A 279 -16.52 1.38 6.10
N ALA A 280 -16.26 0.36 6.89
CA ALA A 280 -17.12 -0.21 7.93
C ALA A 280 -18.29 -1.10 7.44
N ALA A 281 -18.53 -1.25 6.13
CA ALA A 281 -19.53 -2.17 5.61
C ALA A 281 -19.12 -3.65 5.70
N GLN A 282 -19.98 -4.47 6.32
CA GLN A 282 -19.78 -5.92 6.43
C GLN A 282 -20.24 -6.67 5.18
N VAL A 283 -19.54 -7.76 4.82
CA VAL A 283 -19.97 -8.66 3.73
C VAL A 283 -20.97 -9.68 4.26
N VAL A 284 -22.24 -9.27 4.31
CA VAL A 284 -23.38 -10.10 4.74
C VAL A 284 -24.33 -10.39 3.57
N ALA A 285 -25.42 -11.13 3.82
CA ALA A 285 -26.36 -11.55 2.78
C ALA A 285 -26.93 -10.40 1.92
N SER A 286 -27.05 -9.20 2.49
CA SER A 286 -27.52 -8.00 1.78
C SER A 286 -26.43 -7.29 0.96
N TYR A 287 -25.15 -7.64 1.10
CA TYR A 287 -24.04 -6.95 0.45
C TYR A 287 -24.09 -7.09 -1.07
N GLN A 288 -24.28 -8.30 -1.61
CA GLN A 288 -24.41 -8.48 -3.07
C GLN A 288 -25.63 -7.78 -3.66
N PRO A 289 -26.86 -7.92 -3.11
CA PRO A 289 -28.01 -7.14 -3.57
C PRO A 289 -27.78 -5.61 -3.52
N TRP A 290 -27.04 -5.13 -2.52
CA TRP A 290 -26.69 -3.72 -2.41
C TRP A 290 -25.78 -3.27 -3.56
N ILE A 291 -24.65 -3.96 -3.77
CA ILE A 291 -23.70 -3.64 -4.86
C ILE A 291 -24.37 -3.77 -6.24
N GLN A 292 -25.21 -4.80 -6.43
CA GLN A 292 -25.97 -4.99 -7.68
C GLN A 292 -26.91 -3.82 -7.93
N GLY A 293 -27.70 -3.41 -6.92
CA GLY A 293 -28.63 -2.30 -7.09
C GLY A 293 -27.95 -0.96 -7.35
N ASP A 294 -26.78 -0.72 -6.75
CA ASP A 294 -25.97 0.47 -7.02
C ASP A 294 -25.41 0.44 -8.46
N TYR A 295 -24.91 -0.71 -8.90
CA TYR A 295 -24.41 -0.93 -10.25
C TYR A 295 -25.50 -0.73 -11.31
N ASP A 296 -26.67 -1.35 -11.14
CA ASP A 296 -27.81 -1.25 -12.06
C ASP A 296 -28.33 0.19 -12.16
N TYR A 297 -28.35 0.90 -11.04
CA TYR A 297 -28.73 2.32 -11.03
C TYR A 297 -27.73 3.15 -11.84
N CYS A 298 -26.44 2.97 -11.59
CA CYS A 298 -25.40 3.73 -12.29
C CYS A 298 -25.44 3.45 -13.81
N GLU A 299 -25.54 2.19 -14.23
CA GLU A 299 -25.63 1.81 -15.64
C GLU A 299 -26.89 2.40 -16.31
N SER A 300 -28.04 2.37 -15.65
CA SER A 300 -29.29 2.94 -16.20
C SER A 300 -29.30 4.47 -16.31
N HIS A 301 -28.41 5.16 -15.59
CA HIS A 301 -28.31 6.63 -15.59
C HIS A 301 -27.06 7.14 -16.33
N GLY A 302 -26.28 6.25 -16.95
CA GLY A 302 -25.04 6.62 -17.66
C GLY A 302 -23.96 7.17 -16.73
N ILE A 303 -23.91 6.68 -15.49
CA ILE A 303 -22.94 7.04 -14.46
C ILE A 303 -21.98 5.85 -14.34
N ASP A 304 -20.67 6.11 -14.37
CA ASP A 304 -19.70 5.04 -14.12
C ASP A 304 -19.71 4.66 -12.62
N TYR A 305 -19.51 3.38 -12.32
CA TYR A 305 -19.52 2.88 -10.94
C TYR A 305 -18.15 2.35 -10.52
N GLN A 306 -17.65 2.85 -9.38
CA GLN A 306 -16.39 2.41 -8.78
C GLN A 306 -16.60 2.11 -7.29
N PRO A 307 -17.02 0.89 -6.93
CA PRO A 307 -17.16 0.52 -5.53
C PRO A 307 -15.80 0.42 -4.84
N ILE A 308 -15.85 0.52 -3.50
CA ILE A 308 -14.68 0.50 -2.64
C ILE A 308 -14.53 -0.88 -1.99
N ALA A 309 -13.31 -1.42 -2.01
CA ALA A 309 -12.89 -2.52 -1.13
C ALA A 309 -11.89 -2.00 -0.08
N TYR A 310 -11.90 -2.61 1.11
CA TYR A 310 -10.98 -2.26 2.18
C TYR A 310 -10.53 -3.51 2.97
N PRO A 311 -9.32 -3.49 3.58
CA PRO A 311 -8.71 -4.70 4.13
C PRO A 311 -9.22 -5.10 5.52
N GLY A 312 -10.00 -4.26 6.19
CA GLY A 312 -10.35 -4.37 7.62
C GLY A 312 -10.34 -2.99 8.26
N PHE A 313 -10.69 -2.89 9.55
CA PHE A 313 -10.93 -1.59 10.19
C PHE A 313 -10.70 -1.64 11.70
N SER A 314 -10.15 -0.56 12.25
CA SER A 314 -10.00 -0.34 13.69
C SER A 314 -10.01 1.17 13.99
N PHE A 315 -10.59 1.55 15.13
CA PHE A 315 -10.48 2.90 15.69
C PHE A 315 -10.20 2.86 17.19
N HIS A 316 -9.51 1.82 17.65
CA HIS A 316 -9.24 1.60 19.07
C HIS A 316 -8.41 2.72 19.70
N ASN A 317 -7.35 3.15 19.00
CA ASN A 317 -6.43 4.20 19.44
C ASN A 317 -6.94 5.59 19.05
N THR A 318 -7.74 5.69 17.98
CA THR A 318 -8.33 6.96 17.53
C THR A 318 -9.59 7.35 18.32
N ASN A 319 -10.43 6.38 18.71
CA ASN A 319 -11.71 6.60 19.37
C ASN A 319 -11.86 5.71 20.61
N ALA A 320 -11.78 6.36 21.79
CA ALA A 320 -11.84 5.69 23.08
C ALA A 320 -13.09 4.81 23.22
N GLY A 321 -12.88 3.53 23.52
CA GLY A 321 -13.94 2.54 23.71
C GLY A 321 -14.30 1.73 22.46
N SER A 322 -13.73 2.05 21.30
CA SER A 322 -13.89 1.21 20.10
C SER A 322 -13.11 -0.10 20.27
N PRO A 323 -13.63 -1.25 19.78
CA PRO A 323 -12.89 -2.50 19.79
C PRO A 323 -11.60 -2.40 18.96
N LEU A 324 -10.52 -3.05 19.45
CA LEU A 324 -9.35 -3.32 18.62
C LEU A 324 -9.74 -4.28 17.51
N ASN A 325 -9.29 -3.98 16.27
CA ASN A 325 -9.53 -4.85 15.12
C ASN A 325 -11.04 -5.12 14.92
N GLU A 326 -11.85 -4.06 15.04
CA GLU A 326 -13.32 -4.11 15.01
C GLU A 326 -13.88 -4.83 13.78
N ILE A 327 -13.22 -4.67 12.62
CA ILE A 327 -13.45 -5.51 11.44
C ILE A 327 -12.17 -6.27 11.16
N PRO A 328 -12.10 -7.55 11.58
CA PRO A 328 -10.97 -8.41 11.33
C PRO A 328 -10.64 -8.49 9.84
N ARG A 329 -9.36 -8.49 9.52
CA ARG A 329 -8.91 -8.60 8.13
C ARG A 329 -9.07 -10.01 7.59
N ASN A 330 -9.09 -10.98 8.52
CA ASN A 330 -9.09 -12.41 8.29
C ASN A 330 -8.06 -12.77 7.24
N HIS A 331 -6.82 -12.30 7.42
CA HIS A 331 -5.69 -12.58 6.55
C HIS A 331 -6.01 -12.42 5.04
N GLY A 332 -6.86 -11.45 4.69
CA GLY A 332 -7.23 -11.12 3.31
C GLY A 332 -8.62 -11.59 2.87
N ASP A 333 -9.23 -12.55 3.57
CA ASP A 333 -10.54 -13.09 3.21
C ASP A 333 -11.64 -12.01 3.21
N PHE A 334 -11.59 -11.08 4.17
CA PHE A 334 -12.58 -10.02 4.28
C PHE A 334 -12.56 -9.09 3.05
N MET A 335 -11.37 -8.66 2.63
CA MET A 335 -11.19 -7.83 1.45
C MET A 335 -11.59 -8.58 0.18
N TRP A 336 -11.16 -9.84 0.08
CA TRP A 336 -11.43 -10.67 -1.09
C TRP A 336 -12.93 -10.93 -1.28
N ALA A 337 -13.67 -11.16 -0.19
CA ALA A 337 -15.11 -11.36 -0.25
C ALA A 337 -15.85 -10.16 -0.89
N GLN A 338 -15.42 -8.93 -0.59
CA GLN A 338 -15.93 -7.72 -1.23
C GLN A 338 -15.65 -7.74 -2.74
N VAL A 339 -14.39 -7.96 -3.12
CA VAL A 339 -13.96 -7.99 -4.53
C VAL A 339 -14.65 -9.11 -5.32
N ALA A 340 -14.84 -10.28 -4.71
CA ALA A 340 -15.54 -11.41 -5.31
C ALA A 340 -17.01 -11.09 -5.62
N VAL A 341 -17.70 -10.36 -4.73
CA VAL A 341 -19.06 -9.85 -5.00
C VAL A 341 -19.04 -8.83 -6.14
N MET A 342 -18.13 -7.86 -6.11
CA MET A 342 -18.01 -6.85 -7.17
C MET A 342 -17.77 -7.49 -8.53
N LYS A 343 -16.91 -8.53 -8.60
CA LYS A 343 -16.66 -9.29 -9.82
C LYS A 343 -17.91 -10.01 -10.32
N LYS A 344 -18.69 -10.62 -9.43
CA LYS A 344 -19.96 -11.29 -9.78
C LYS A 344 -20.99 -10.32 -10.36
N VAL A 345 -21.07 -9.10 -9.82
CA VAL A 345 -21.97 -8.04 -10.30
C VAL A 345 -21.56 -7.51 -11.69
N GLY A 346 -20.28 -7.64 -12.06
CA GLY A 346 -19.76 -7.16 -13.34
C GLY A 346 -19.06 -5.81 -13.28
N VAL A 347 -18.71 -5.36 -12.05
CA VAL A 347 -17.95 -4.14 -11.81
C VAL A 347 -16.61 -4.17 -12.57
N LYS A 348 -16.26 -3.05 -13.20
CA LYS A 348 -15.06 -2.91 -14.04
C LYS A 348 -13.91 -2.20 -13.36
N SER A 349 -14.19 -1.39 -12.34
CA SER A 349 -13.23 -0.52 -11.67
C SER A 349 -13.24 -0.80 -10.18
N LEU A 350 -12.08 -0.73 -9.53
CA LEU A 350 -11.94 -1.00 -8.11
C LEU A 350 -11.27 0.20 -7.44
N TYR A 351 -11.86 0.72 -6.37
CA TYR A 351 -11.19 1.66 -5.49
C TYR A 351 -10.80 0.95 -4.20
N ILE A 352 -9.58 1.18 -3.71
CA ILE A 352 -9.10 0.64 -2.45
C ILE A 352 -9.02 1.76 -1.42
N ALA A 353 -9.79 1.62 -0.35
CA ALA A 353 -9.67 2.42 0.86
C ALA A 353 -8.85 1.61 1.88
N MET A 354 -7.57 1.91 2.12
CA MET A 354 -6.75 3.02 1.59
C MET A 354 -5.30 2.56 1.42
N PHE A 355 -4.47 3.34 0.71
CA PHE A 355 -3.04 3.01 0.62
C PHE A 355 -2.34 3.16 1.99
N ASP A 356 -2.45 4.34 2.61
CA ASP A 356 -1.65 4.79 3.76
C ASP A 356 -2.44 5.17 5.03
N GLU A 357 -3.74 4.86 5.11
CA GLU A 357 -4.62 5.23 6.25
C GLU A 357 -4.45 4.27 7.44
N VAL A 358 -3.34 4.43 8.17
CA VAL A 358 -3.00 3.60 9.35
C VAL A 358 -3.74 3.99 10.62
N ASN A 359 -4.34 5.18 10.69
CA ASN A 359 -5.17 5.67 11.80
C ASN A 359 -6.59 5.11 11.83
N GLU A 360 -7.04 4.50 10.72
CA GLU A 360 -8.33 3.80 10.59
C GLU A 360 -8.14 2.28 10.44
N GLY A 361 -6.89 1.82 10.38
CA GLY A 361 -6.58 0.43 10.11
C GLY A 361 -7.08 -0.03 8.74
N THR A 362 -7.14 0.85 7.74
CA THR A 362 -7.54 0.50 6.36
C THR A 362 -6.36 0.49 5.38
N ALA A 363 -5.15 0.80 5.83
CA ALA A 363 -3.95 0.79 5.01
C ALA A 363 -3.63 -0.60 4.39
N ILE A 364 -3.28 -0.60 3.10
CA ILE A 364 -2.78 -1.78 2.36
C ILE A 364 -1.25 -1.79 2.20
N PHE A 365 -0.57 -0.66 2.44
CA PHE A 365 0.88 -0.59 2.33
C PHE A 365 1.58 -1.42 3.44
N LYS A 366 2.92 -1.46 3.40
CA LYS A 366 3.66 -2.34 4.30
C LYS A 366 3.59 -1.86 5.76
N VAL A 367 3.15 -2.74 6.64
CA VAL A 367 2.94 -2.54 8.09
C VAL A 367 3.52 -3.69 8.89
N ALA A 368 3.62 -3.50 10.21
CA ALA A 368 4.16 -4.48 11.15
C ALA A 368 3.44 -5.84 11.05
N GLU A 369 4.25 -6.88 10.87
CA GLU A 369 3.80 -8.26 10.72
C GLU A 369 3.34 -8.84 12.06
N ASN A 370 3.99 -8.44 13.15
CA ASN A 370 3.70 -8.91 14.51
C ASN A 370 4.16 -7.88 15.56
N ALA A 371 3.85 -8.17 16.83
CA ALA A 371 4.11 -7.28 17.96
C ALA A 371 5.60 -6.92 18.18
N SER A 372 6.55 -7.72 17.70
CA SER A 372 7.97 -7.39 17.80
C SER A 372 8.38 -6.20 16.91
N GLN A 373 7.58 -5.92 15.87
CA GLN A 373 7.82 -4.85 14.91
C GLN A 373 7.02 -3.57 15.23
N SER A 374 6.12 -3.61 16.23
CA SER A 374 5.37 -2.45 16.74
C SER A 374 5.95 -1.93 18.06
N PRO A 375 5.69 -0.68 18.46
CA PRO A 375 6.15 -0.12 19.73
C PRO A 375 5.78 -0.99 20.95
N ALA A 376 6.75 -1.28 21.80
CA ALA A 376 6.57 -2.15 22.96
C ALA A 376 5.62 -1.55 24.00
N GLY A 377 4.78 -2.38 24.61
CA GLY A 377 3.85 -1.94 25.66
C GLY A 377 2.69 -1.07 25.14
N THR A 378 2.43 -1.10 23.84
CA THR A 378 1.32 -0.40 23.19
C THR A 378 0.44 -1.38 22.42
N THR A 379 -0.77 -0.95 22.04
CA THR A 379 -1.72 -1.77 21.29
C THR A 379 -1.77 -1.33 19.84
N PHE A 380 -1.46 -2.24 18.92
CA PHE A 380 -1.52 -2.02 17.47
C PHE A 380 -2.17 -3.22 16.79
N VAL A 381 -2.86 -2.97 15.68
CA VAL A 381 -3.33 -4.00 14.75
C VAL A 381 -2.15 -4.40 13.85
N ASN A 382 -1.50 -5.50 14.22
CA ASN A 382 -0.47 -6.14 13.41
C ASN A 382 -1.09 -7.10 12.38
N LEU A 383 -0.33 -7.54 11.39
CA LEU A 383 -0.86 -8.43 10.35
C LEU A 383 -1.22 -9.83 10.86
N ASP A 384 -0.57 -10.30 11.93
CA ASP A 384 -0.88 -11.56 12.60
C ASP A 384 -2.02 -11.48 13.62
N GLN A 385 -2.69 -10.33 13.75
CA GLN A 385 -3.74 -10.07 14.75
C GLN A 385 -4.90 -11.07 14.68
N ASP A 386 -5.15 -11.64 13.50
CA ASP A 386 -6.21 -12.63 13.25
C ASP A 386 -5.73 -14.09 13.47
N GLY A 387 -4.53 -14.27 14.04
CA GLY A 387 -3.95 -15.58 14.35
C GLY A 387 -3.24 -16.27 13.16
N VAL A 388 -3.12 -15.59 12.02
CA VAL A 388 -2.43 -16.08 10.82
C VAL A 388 -1.35 -15.09 10.42
N ALA A 389 -0.09 -15.51 10.48
CA ALA A 389 1.03 -14.69 10.08
C ALA A 389 1.06 -14.48 8.55
N VAL A 390 1.14 -13.23 8.14
CA VAL A 390 1.36 -12.83 6.74
C VAL A 390 2.43 -11.75 6.66
N SER A 391 3.03 -11.61 5.48
CA SER A 391 4.12 -10.69 5.21
C SER A 391 3.65 -9.25 5.15
N SER A 392 4.55 -8.29 5.41
CA SER A 392 4.21 -6.86 5.35
C SER A 392 3.66 -6.42 4.00
N ASP A 393 4.06 -7.07 2.91
CA ASP A 393 3.59 -6.82 1.54
C ASP A 393 2.29 -7.55 1.16
N PHE A 394 1.70 -8.34 2.06
CA PHE A 394 0.58 -9.23 1.75
C PHE A 394 -0.61 -8.50 1.12
N TYR A 395 -1.03 -7.35 1.67
CA TYR A 395 -2.18 -6.60 1.14
C TYR A 395 -1.90 -5.92 -0.20
N LEU A 396 -0.63 -5.59 -0.51
CA LEU A 396 -0.25 -5.15 -1.84
C LEU A 396 -0.41 -6.29 -2.86
N ARG A 397 0.05 -7.50 -2.52
CA ARG A 397 -0.11 -8.69 -3.39
C ARG A 397 -1.58 -9.10 -3.54
N LEU A 398 -2.37 -8.95 -2.48
CA LEU A 398 -3.81 -9.20 -2.51
C LEU A 398 -4.52 -8.24 -3.47
N VAL A 399 -4.16 -6.96 -3.45
CA VAL A 399 -4.67 -5.95 -4.39
C VAL A 399 -4.24 -6.26 -5.83
N HIS A 400 -3.03 -6.76 -6.05
CA HIS A 400 -2.59 -7.21 -7.36
C HIS A 400 -3.50 -8.33 -7.90
N ASP A 401 -3.75 -9.38 -7.11
CA ASP A 401 -4.62 -10.48 -7.54
C ASP A 401 -6.09 -10.05 -7.71
N ALA A 402 -6.59 -9.19 -6.83
CA ALA A 402 -7.94 -8.62 -6.91
C ALA A 402 -8.10 -7.78 -8.19
N GLY A 403 -7.11 -6.94 -8.50
CA GLY A 403 -7.05 -6.14 -9.71
C GLY A 403 -7.10 -6.99 -10.98
N ARG A 404 -6.28 -8.04 -11.03
CA ARG A 404 -6.29 -9.01 -12.14
C ARG A 404 -7.65 -9.68 -12.31
N MET A 405 -8.33 -10.03 -11.21
CA MET A 405 -9.66 -10.64 -11.27
C MET A 405 -10.71 -9.65 -11.81
N ILE A 406 -10.73 -8.42 -11.30
CA ILE A 406 -11.64 -7.37 -11.78
C ILE A 406 -11.43 -7.10 -13.28
N LYS A 407 -10.17 -6.94 -13.71
CA LYS A 407 -9.77 -6.72 -15.11
C LYS A 407 -10.00 -7.93 -16.03
N GLY A 408 -10.25 -9.12 -15.47
CA GLY A 408 -10.48 -10.35 -16.25
C GLY A 408 -9.21 -11.04 -16.73
N GLU A 409 -8.05 -10.69 -16.15
CA GLU A 409 -6.75 -11.31 -16.43
C GLU A 409 -6.60 -12.68 -15.75
N ILE A 410 -7.39 -12.93 -14.71
CA ILE A 410 -7.57 -14.25 -14.08
C ILE A 410 -9.07 -14.58 -13.97
N PRO A 411 -9.44 -15.88 -13.94
CA PRO A 411 -10.83 -16.27 -13.73
C PRO A 411 -11.33 -15.85 -12.34
N TYR A 412 -12.65 -15.83 -12.19
CA TYR A 412 -13.29 -15.64 -10.88
C TYR A 412 -12.80 -16.71 -9.89
N GLN A 413 -12.47 -16.28 -8.67
CA GLN A 413 -12.16 -17.16 -7.56
C GLN A 413 -12.93 -16.71 -6.31
N ALA A 414 -13.56 -17.66 -5.62
CA ALA A 414 -14.35 -17.36 -4.43
C ALA A 414 -13.47 -16.99 -3.22
N THR A 415 -12.26 -17.57 -3.16
CA THR A 415 -11.23 -17.34 -2.14
C THR A 415 -10.01 -16.70 -2.79
N HIS A 416 -9.20 -15.96 -2.02
CA HIS A 416 -8.03 -15.31 -2.60
C HIS A 416 -6.94 -16.33 -2.98
N PRO A 417 -6.23 -16.14 -4.11
CA PRO A 417 -5.09 -16.97 -4.49
C PRO A 417 -3.79 -16.52 -3.81
N THR A 418 -3.81 -15.40 -3.09
CA THR A 418 -2.61 -14.72 -2.57
C THR A 418 -1.94 -15.55 -1.47
N PRO A 419 -0.67 -15.98 -1.64
CA PRO A 419 0.00 -16.80 -0.64
C PRO A 419 0.27 -16.05 0.67
N HIS A 420 0.08 -16.75 1.81
CA HIS A 420 0.54 -16.32 3.12
C HIS A 420 2.03 -16.61 3.23
N ILE A 421 2.85 -15.57 3.10
CA ILE A 421 4.30 -15.65 3.23
C ILE A 421 4.64 -15.10 4.61
N ILE A 422 5.49 -15.77 5.38
CA ILE A 422 5.93 -15.26 6.68
C ILE A 422 7.21 -14.44 6.46
N GLY A 423 7.20 -13.14 6.75
CA GLY A 423 8.38 -12.26 6.83
C GLY A 423 8.72 -11.38 5.61
N GLY A 424 7.94 -11.41 4.51
CA GLY A 424 8.16 -10.55 3.33
C GLY A 424 8.44 -11.26 2.00
N LYS A 425 8.51 -10.49 0.91
CA LYS A 425 9.60 -10.65 -0.06
C LYS A 425 10.71 -9.73 0.46
N GLY A 426 11.88 -10.25 0.79
CA GLY A 426 13.01 -9.42 1.20
C GLY A 426 13.36 -8.32 0.16
N PRO A 427 14.37 -7.49 0.42
CA PRO A 427 14.66 -6.28 -0.36
C PRO A 427 15.09 -6.51 -1.82
N LEU A 428 15.38 -7.74 -2.22
CA LEU A 428 15.78 -8.12 -3.57
C LEU A 428 14.72 -8.95 -4.27
N ALA A 429 14.49 -8.64 -5.54
CA ALA A 429 13.74 -9.48 -6.46
C ALA A 429 14.49 -10.80 -6.75
N ASP A 430 13.77 -11.79 -7.26
CA ASP A 430 14.39 -13.01 -7.77
C ASP A 430 15.20 -12.68 -9.04
N GLY A 431 16.43 -13.15 -9.10
CA GLY A 431 17.30 -12.81 -10.23
C GLY A 431 18.70 -13.38 -10.13
N THR A 432 19.49 -13.14 -11.17
CA THR A 432 20.93 -13.42 -11.19
C THR A 432 21.67 -12.13 -10.88
N TYR A 433 22.65 -12.21 -9.98
CA TYR A 433 23.37 -11.05 -9.46
C TYR A 433 24.87 -11.29 -9.43
N ARG A 434 25.64 -10.20 -9.53
CA ARG A 434 27.00 -10.13 -8.99
C ARG A 434 26.97 -9.57 -7.57
N ILE A 435 27.85 -10.05 -6.72
CA ILE A 435 27.97 -9.65 -5.31
C ILE A 435 29.40 -9.11 -5.10
N ILE A 436 29.55 -7.80 -4.89
CA ILE A 436 30.86 -7.11 -4.83
C ILE A 436 31.08 -6.56 -3.43
N ASN A 437 32.23 -6.87 -2.81
CA ASN A 437 32.55 -6.38 -1.47
C ASN A 437 32.81 -4.87 -1.48
N ARG A 438 32.21 -4.12 -0.54
CA ARG A 438 32.37 -2.66 -0.42
C ARG A 438 33.81 -2.24 -0.12
N ASN A 439 34.54 -3.02 0.66
CA ASN A 439 35.90 -2.68 1.07
C ASN A 439 36.93 -2.91 -0.04
N SER A 440 36.88 -4.07 -0.71
CA SER A 440 37.90 -4.48 -1.68
C SER A 440 37.53 -4.23 -3.14
N ASN A 441 36.25 -3.99 -3.45
CA ASN A 441 35.70 -4.01 -4.81
C ASN A 441 35.90 -5.33 -5.55
N LEU A 442 36.16 -6.43 -4.82
CA LEU A 442 36.28 -7.77 -5.39
C LEU A 442 34.96 -8.54 -5.27
N ALA A 443 34.73 -9.48 -6.18
CA ALA A 443 33.50 -10.26 -6.28
C ALA A 443 33.52 -11.51 -5.40
N LEU A 444 32.35 -11.90 -4.92
CA LEU A 444 32.10 -13.23 -4.37
C LEU A 444 32.28 -14.28 -5.47
N ASP A 445 33.24 -15.18 -5.29
CA ASP A 445 33.78 -16.06 -6.32
C ASP A 445 33.85 -17.50 -5.82
N ALA A 446 33.26 -18.43 -6.58
CA ALA A 446 33.49 -19.86 -6.36
C ALA A 446 34.88 -20.23 -6.88
N LYS A 447 35.76 -20.61 -5.94
CA LYS A 447 37.21 -20.73 -6.16
C LYS A 447 37.53 -21.69 -7.30
N GLY A 448 38.32 -21.21 -8.26
CA GLY A 448 38.81 -22.01 -9.37
C GLY A 448 37.70 -22.54 -10.30
N GLN A 449 36.55 -21.85 -10.37
CA GLN A 449 35.36 -22.31 -11.10
C GLN A 449 34.80 -23.64 -10.59
N GLY A 450 35.12 -24.07 -9.37
CA GLY A 450 34.74 -25.37 -8.84
C GLY A 450 33.21 -25.58 -8.81
N THR A 451 32.77 -26.80 -9.10
CA THR A 451 31.36 -27.18 -9.18
C THR A 451 30.99 -28.34 -8.27
N VAL A 452 31.89 -28.74 -7.37
CA VAL A 452 31.67 -29.86 -6.43
C VAL A 452 31.34 -29.33 -5.03
N ASN A 453 30.73 -30.19 -4.20
CA ASN A 453 30.52 -29.86 -2.78
C ASN A 453 31.87 -29.54 -2.12
N GLN A 454 31.83 -28.63 -1.15
CA GLN A 454 32.99 -28.12 -0.42
C GLN A 454 33.95 -27.27 -1.26
N THR A 455 33.54 -26.83 -2.47
CA THR A 455 34.30 -25.82 -3.22
C THR A 455 34.34 -24.53 -2.37
N PRO A 456 35.52 -24.00 -2.01
CA PRO A 456 35.61 -22.79 -1.19
C PRO A 456 35.08 -21.57 -1.94
N VAL A 457 34.47 -20.63 -1.20
CA VAL A 457 34.12 -19.31 -1.72
C VAL A 457 35.18 -18.30 -1.29
N GLN A 458 35.60 -17.45 -2.22
CA GLN A 458 36.67 -16.47 -2.05
C GLN A 458 36.25 -15.11 -2.60
N GLN A 459 37.08 -14.08 -2.41
CA GLN A 459 37.00 -12.85 -3.19
C GLN A 459 37.96 -12.88 -4.39
N TRP A 460 37.53 -12.40 -5.56
CA TRP A 460 38.36 -12.34 -6.77
C TRP A 460 37.98 -11.15 -7.67
N PRO A 461 38.88 -10.61 -8.52
CA PRO A 461 38.51 -9.58 -9.49
C PRO A 461 37.33 -10.01 -10.35
N TYR A 462 36.35 -9.11 -10.48
CA TYR A 462 35.16 -9.40 -11.27
C TYR A 462 35.51 -9.48 -12.76
N SER A 463 35.11 -10.58 -13.39
CA SER A 463 35.41 -10.89 -14.79
C SER A 463 34.15 -11.19 -15.62
N GLY A 464 32.98 -11.20 -14.98
CA GLY A 464 31.72 -11.63 -15.61
C GLY A 464 31.55 -13.15 -15.71
N GLY A 465 32.53 -13.94 -15.24
CA GLY A 465 32.47 -15.40 -15.25
C GLY A 465 31.28 -15.95 -14.46
N SER A 466 30.73 -17.09 -14.90
CA SER A 466 29.56 -17.71 -14.27
C SER A 466 29.77 -18.12 -12.81
N ASN A 467 31.03 -18.32 -12.38
CA ASN A 467 31.39 -18.57 -10.98
C ASN A 467 31.34 -17.34 -10.07
N GLN A 468 31.08 -16.17 -10.63
CA GLN A 468 30.87 -14.90 -9.94
C GLN A 468 29.42 -14.42 -10.08
N GLN A 469 28.55 -15.26 -10.64
CA GLN A 469 27.13 -15.00 -10.81
C GLN A 469 26.33 -15.90 -9.86
N TRP A 470 25.39 -15.28 -9.16
CA TRP A 470 24.62 -15.89 -8.08
C TRP A 470 23.13 -15.70 -8.33
N ALA A 471 22.40 -16.81 -8.47
CA ALA A 471 20.95 -16.79 -8.51
C ALA A 471 20.43 -16.64 -7.08
N ILE A 472 19.86 -15.47 -6.78
CA ILE A 472 19.21 -15.16 -5.51
C ILE A 472 17.72 -15.38 -5.72
N THR A 473 17.13 -16.25 -4.91
CA THR A 473 15.69 -16.54 -4.94
C THR A 473 15.12 -16.38 -3.55
N SER A 474 14.06 -15.60 -3.41
CA SER A 474 13.29 -15.49 -2.19
C SER A 474 12.71 -16.87 -1.85
N LEU A 475 12.90 -17.28 -0.59
CA LEU A 475 12.25 -18.45 -0.03
C LEU A 475 10.90 -18.09 0.62
N GLY A 476 10.46 -16.84 0.46
CA GLY A 476 9.51 -16.21 1.35
C GLY A 476 10.19 -15.70 2.62
N GLY A 477 9.62 -14.67 3.21
CA GLY A 477 10.25 -13.97 4.32
C GLY A 477 11.29 -12.95 3.92
N ASP A 478 12.17 -12.65 4.85
CA ASP A 478 13.47 -12.05 4.59
C ASP A 478 14.52 -13.10 4.18
N HIS A 479 14.11 -14.37 4.00
CA HIS A 479 14.99 -15.48 3.65
C HIS A 479 15.19 -15.62 2.13
N TYR A 480 16.42 -15.93 1.77
CA TYR A 480 16.88 -16.20 0.43
C TYR A 480 17.66 -17.50 0.39
N ARG A 481 17.59 -18.19 -0.74
CA ARG A 481 18.67 -19.07 -1.17
C ARG A 481 19.56 -18.33 -2.15
N ILE A 482 20.85 -18.62 -2.10
CA ILE A 482 21.86 -18.08 -3.02
C ILE A 482 22.51 -19.27 -3.70
N ILE A 483 22.30 -19.43 -5.00
CA ILE A 483 22.80 -20.55 -5.81
C ILE A 483 23.84 -20.06 -6.79
N GLY A 484 25.03 -20.68 -6.83
CA GLY A 484 26.04 -20.36 -7.84
C GLY A 484 25.57 -20.78 -9.23
N VAL A 485 25.51 -19.84 -10.18
CA VAL A 485 24.98 -20.09 -11.53
C VAL A 485 25.77 -21.18 -12.25
N GLN A 486 27.09 -21.24 -12.07
CA GLN A 486 27.91 -22.24 -12.76
C GLN A 486 27.77 -23.66 -12.19
N SER A 487 27.48 -23.79 -10.90
CA SER A 487 27.50 -25.07 -10.19
C SER A 487 26.11 -25.64 -9.92
N GLY A 488 25.08 -24.80 -9.86
CA GLY A 488 23.77 -25.16 -9.34
C GLY A 488 23.75 -25.43 -7.83
N LYS A 489 24.85 -25.12 -7.11
CA LYS A 489 25.04 -25.39 -5.68
C LYS A 489 24.81 -24.16 -4.83
N ALA A 490 24.38 -24.36 -3.60
CA ALA A 490 24.08 -23.30 -2.65
C ALA A 490 25.34 -22.73 -1.99
N LEU A 491 25.29 -21.44 -1.69
CA LEU A 491 26.16 -20.81 -0.70
C LEU A 491 25.84 -21.40 0.67
N ASP A 492 26.85 -21.94 1.35
CA ASP A 492 26.71 -22.80 2.53
C ASP A 492 27.77 -22.46 3.59
N ILE A 493 27.38 -22.40 4.88
CA ILE A 493 28.35 -22.36 5.98
C ILE A 493 28.86 -23.77 6.26
N ALA A 494 30.18 -23.93 6.11
CA ALA A 494 30.84 -25.23 6.25
C ALA A 494 30.59 -25.87 7.63
N GLY A 495 30.17 -27.14 7.59
CA GLY A 495 29.90 -27.93 8.79
C GLY A 495 28.72 -27.42 9.63
N GLN A 496 27.87 -26.54 9.08
CA GLN A 496 26.78 -25.87 9.82
C GLN A 496 27.27 -25.14 11.08
N SER A 497 28.54 -24.69 11.08
CA SER A 497 29.16 -24.09 12.26
C SER A 497 28.45 -22.80 12.67
N LEU A 498 28.39 -22.56 13.97
CA LEU A 498 27.91 -21.33 14.57
C LEU A 498 29.05 -20.39 14.94
N ASP A 499 30.31 -20.74 14.68
CA ASP A 499 31.47 -20.00 15.16
C ASP A 499 31.87 -18.87 14.21
N ASP A 500 32.49 -17.83 14.76
CA ASP A 500 33.21 -16.83 13.98
C ASP A 500 34.38 -17.49 13.22
N GLY A 501 34.61 -17.07 11.99
CA GLY A 501 35.67 -17.60 11.13
C GLY A 501 35.32 -18.87 10.36
N ALA A 502 34.13 -19.44 10.56
CA ALA A 502 33.66 -20.57 9.77
C ALA A 502 33.55 -20.19 8.28
N LYS A 503 34.09 -21.03 7.41
CA LYS A 503 34.22 -20.72 5.98
C LYS A 503 32.94 -20.93 5.21
N VAL A 504 32.76 -20.11 4.18
CA VAL A 504 31.69 -20.25 3.20
C VAL A 504 32.16 -21.17 2.06
N GLN A 505 31.31 -22.09 1.66
CA GLN A 505 31.56 -23.08 0.61
C GLN A 505 30.35 -23.24 -0.33
N LEU A 506 30.53 -23.97 -1.41
CA LEU A 506 29.43 -24.51 -2.21
C LEU A 506 29.01 -25.88 -1.69
N TYR A 507 27.71 -26.11 -1.59
CA TYR A 507 27.17 -27.43 -1.24
C TYR A 507 25.83 -27.68 -1.93
N ASP A 508 25.43 -28.94 -2.02
CA ASP A 508 24.09 -29.27 -2.52
C ASP A 508 23.02 -28.60 -1.66
N TYR A 509 22.04 -27.98 -2.32
CA TYR A 509 20.95 -27.33 -1.62
C TYR A 509 20.04 -28.38 -0.98
N ASN A 510 19.94 -28.35 0.34
CA ASN A 510 19.11 -29.26 1.14
C ASN A 510 18.11 -28.52 2.04
N SER A 511 17.92 -27.22 1.79
CA SER A 511 17.07 -26.32 2.59
C SER A 511 17.50 -26.16 4.06
N GLY A 512 18.71 -26.59 4.43
CA GLY A 512 19.27 -26.36 5.76
C GLY A 512 19.41 -24.88 6.09
N ALA A 513 19.25 -24.53 7.37
CA ALA A 513 19.30 -23.13 7.81
C ALA A 513 20.68 -22.46 7.56
N ASN A 514 21.76 -23.25 7.46
CA ASN A 514 23.10 -22.79 7.08
C ASN A 514 23.24 -22.42 5.59
N GLN A 515 22.19 -22.66 4.79
CA GLN A 515 22.10 -22.32 3.36
C GLN A 515 21.00 -21.29 3.07
N GLN A 516 20.35 -20.79 4.11
CA GLN A 516 19.35 -19.74 4.02
C GLN A 516 19.94 -18.42 4.52
N TRP A 517 19.60 -17.35 3.84
CA TRP A 517 20.25 -16.06 3.99
C TRP A 517 19.24 -14.94 4.17
N ILE A 518 19.45 -14.08 5.17
CA ILE A 518 18.76 -12.80 5.30
C ILE A 518 19.59 -11.73 4.61
N ILE A 519 19.02 -11.06 3.63
CA ILE A 519 19.68 -9.96 2.92
C ILE A 519 19.05 -8.65 3.39
N SER A 520 19.84 -7.78 4.02
CA SER A 520 19.35 -6.53 4.61
C SER A 520 20.05 -5.32 4.00
N PRO A 521 19.32 -4.26 3.60
CA PRO A 521 19.93 -3.05 3.06
C PRO A 521 20.68 -2.28 4.17
N THR A 522 21.72 -1.57 3.75
CA THR A 522 22.48 -0.61 4.56
C THR A 522 22.57 0.73 3.82
N ALA A 523 23.10 1.77 4.49
CA ALA A 523 23.26 3.09 3.88
C ALA A 523 24.15 3.05 2.61
N GLY A 524 23.71 3.75 1.56
CA GLY A 524 24.48 3.93 0.33
C GLY A 524 24.33 2.82 -0.72
N GLY A 525 23.28 2.00 -0.65
CA GLY A 525 22.99 0.97 -1.66
C GLY A 525 23.75 -0.34 -1.49
N TYR A 526 24.29 -0.60 -0.28
CA TYR A 526 24.96 -1.86 0.07
C TYR A 526 24.06 -2.75 0.92
N TYR A 527 24.44 -4.01 1.08
CA TYR A 527 23.69 -5.03 1.81
C TYR A 527 24.59 -5.83 2.75
N THR A 528 24.03 -6.33 3.85
CA THR A 528 24.61 -7.45 4.59
C THR A 528 23.93 -8.75 4.16
N ILE A 529 24.64 -9.87 4.25
CA ILE A 529 24.12 -11.21 3.95
C ILE A 529 24.35 -12.08 5.19
N GLN A 530 23.27 -12.33 5.93
CA GLN A 530 23.27 -13.01 7.23
C GLN A 530 22.83 -14.46 7.09
N CYS A 531 23.60 -15.41 7.62
CA CYS A 531 23.20 -16.80 7.71
C CYS A 531 22.07 -16.95 8.73
N VAL A 532 20.96 -17.59 8.33
CA VAL A 532 19.79 -17.83 9.19
C VAL A 532 20.16 -18.69 10.40
N GLN A 533 21.02 -19.70 10.22
CA GLN A 533 21.39 -20.62 11.30
C GLN A 533 22.23 -19.98 12.41
N SER A 534 23.24 -19.20 12.05
CA SER A 534 24.19 -18.63 13.02
C SER A 534 23.86 -17.22 13.46
N GLY A 535 22.99 -16.53 12.73
CA GLY A 535 22.74 -15.10 12.89
C GLY A 535 23.95 -14.22 12.54
N LYS A 536 25.03 -14.78 11.98
CA LYS A 536 26.26 -14.07 11.58
C LYS A 536 26.21 -13.67 10.11
N VAL A 537 27.01 -12.67 9.73
CA VAL A 537 27.08 -12.20 8.34
C VAL A 537 28.31 -12.77 7.63
N ILE A 538 28.22 -12.96 6.30
CA ILE A 538 29.41 -13.25 5.51
C ILE A 538 30.30 -12.01 5.42
N GLU A 539 31.60 -12.22 5.54
CA GLU A 539 32.59 -11.15 5.46
C GLU A 539 33.87 -11.59 4.76
N VAL A 540 34.64 -10.58 4.36
CA VAL A 540 36.05 -10.78 4.02
C VAL A 540 36.88 -10.63 5.31
N PRO A 541 37.62 -11.69 5.74
CA PRO A 541 38.38 -11.67 6.98
C PRO A 541 39.35 -10.49 7.07
N ALA A 542 39.40 -9.86 8.25
CA ALA A 542 40.39 -8.84 8.60
C ALA A 542 40.52 -7.69 7.57
N LEU A 543 39.41 -7.26 6.94
CA LEU A 543 39.38 -6.20 5.92
C LEU A 543 40.33 -6.45 4.74
N SER A 544 40.66 -7.71 4.44
CA SER A 544 41.61 -8.05 3.38
C SER A 544 41.14 -7.55 2.01
N THR A 545 42.05 -6.99 1.23
CA THR A 545 41.84 -6.64 -0.19
C THR A 545 42.53 -7.61 -1.15
N THR A 546 43.08 -8.71 -0.62
CA THR A 546 43.84 -9.68 -1.40
C THR A 546 42.92 -10.62 -2.17
N SER A 547 43.19 -10.80 -3.47
CA SER A 547 42.49 -11.79 -4.29
C SER A 547 42.79 -13.20 -3.80
N GLY A 548 41.75 -14.03 -3.70
CA GLY A 548 41.83 -15.39 -3.20
C GLY A 548 41.64 -15.54 -1.68
N THR A 549 41.43 -14.45 -0.95
CA THR A 549 41.01 -14.52 0.46
C THR A 549 39.66 -15.24 0.55
N LEU A 550 39.60 -16.29 1.36
CA LEU A 550 38.39 -17.07 1.59
C LEU A 550 37.37 -16.28 2.41
N ILE A 551 36.10 -16.40 2.05
CA ILE A 551 34.98 -15.77 2.75
C ILE A 551 34.65 -16.58 4.00
N GLU A 552 34.31 -15.90 5.08
CA GLU A 552 33.89 -16.50 6.35
C GLU A 552 32.61 -15.85 6.88
N GLN A 553 31.98 -16.46 7.89
CA GLN A 553 30.98 -15.77 8.70
C GLN A 553 31.62 -15.15 9.95
N TYR A 554 31.10 -14.00 10.38
CA TYR A 554 31.52 -13.34 11.62
C TYR A 554 30.35 -12.54 12.22
N GLY A 555 30.42 -12.26 13.53
CA GLY A 555 29.51 -11.34 14.20
C GLY A 555 29.39 -9.99 13.50
N LEU A 556 28.18 -9.47 13.36
CA LEU A 556 27.91 -8.18 12.72
C LEU A 556 28.60 -7.05 13.50
N ASN A 557 29.53 -6.36 12.85
CA ASN A 557 30.29 -5.22 13.40
C ASN A 557 30.18 -3.96 12.52
N ASN A 558 29.36 -4.00 11.46
CA ASN A 558 29.14 -2.92 10.51
C ASN A 558 30.39 -2.47 9.72
N GLY A 559 31.46 -3.28 9.71
CA GLY A 559 32.65 -3.04 8.90
C GLY A 559 32.33 -3.07 7.40
N THR A 560 33.09 -2.32 6.60
CA THR A 560 32.94 -2.28 5.14
C THR A 560 33.23 -3.63 4.48
N ASN A 561 33.98 -4.51 5.13
CA ASN A 561 34.21 -5.89 4.69
C ASN A 561 32.98 -6.81 4.84
N GLN A 562 31.96 -6.40 5.60
CA GLN A 562 30.70 -7.13 5.79
C GLN A 562 29.57 -6.62 4.87
N GLN A 563 29.87 -5.64 4.02
CA GLN A 563 28.89 -4.95 3.18
C GLN A 563 29.15 -5.21 1.70
N TRP A 564 28.07 -5.41 0.94
CA TRP A 564 28.14 -5.91 -0.43
C TRP A 564 27.24 -5.09 -1.35
N ILE A 565 27.70 -4.79 -2.56
CA ILE A 565 26.84 -4.36 -3.66
C ILE A 565 26.23 -5.61 -4.28
N ILE A 566 24.90 -5.65 -4.40
CA ILE A 566 24.17 -6.70 -5.10
C ILE A 566 23.47 -6.07 -6.30
N SER A 567 23.91 -6.40 -7.50
CA SER A 567 23.45 -5.77 -8.75
C SER A 567 23.45 -6.78 -9.90
N ALA A 568 22.79 -6.45 -11.02
CA ALA A 568 22.85 -7.29 -12.21
C ALA A 568 24.33 -7.53 -12.64
N PRO A 569 24.67 -8.74 -13.15
CA PRO A 569 26.01 -9.11 -13.59
C PRO A 569 26.64 -8.11 -14.55
#